data_AF-A0A1Q6Q9B8-F1
#
_entry.id   AF-A0A1Q6Q9B8-F1
#
_cell.length_a   1.000
_cell.length_b   1.000
_cell.length_c   1.000
_cell.angle_alpha   90.00
_cell.angle_beta   90.00
_cell.angle_gamma   90.00
#
_symmetry.space_group_name_H-M   'P 1'
#
loop_
_entity.id
_entity.type
_entity.pdbx_description
1 polymer ?
#
loop_
_entity_poly.entity_id
_entity_poly.type
_entity_poly.pdbx_seq_one_letter_code
_entity_poly.pdbx_strand_id
1 'polypeptide(L)'
;MREYHKQVLLGLKFLLSRGLPLVLVSAAAAGVFLLKTPNSAKQAFAPGARDPNATVGQYEGKSEAEIQAELDKVVQEGMFNISINPDIRMTSGRAEAELRVENIPANHHLMSVTLSRDDTGEVLYASGLIEPGYHIQAVPLETVLPGGSYTATALFTAYDLETEQPAGQAAARVRITVAK
;
A
#
# COMPACT_ATOMS: atom_id res chain seq x y z
N MET A 1 -28.36 -86.91 -22.84
CA MET A 1 -28.14 -85.88 -23.88
C MET A 1 -29.35 -84.97 -24.10
N ARG A 2 -30.58 -85.48 -24.37
CA ARG A 2 -31.76 -84.63 -24.68
C ARG A 2 -32.28 -83.74 -23.54
N GLU A 3 -32.21 -84.16 -22.28
CA GLU A 3 -32.75 -83.37 -21.16
C GLU A 3 -31.81 -82.26 -20.64
N TYR A 4 -30.49 -82.43 -20.81
CA TYR A 4 -29.52 -81.37 -20.52
C TYR A 4 -29.70 -80.16 -21.45
N HIS A 5 -30.01 -80.42 -22.74
CA HIS A 5 -30.26 -79.36 -23.72
C HIS A 5 -31.51 -78.53 -23.40
N LYS A 6 -32.57 -79.15 -22.86
CA LYS A 6 -33.80 -78.42 -22.51
C LYS A 6 -33.60 -77.51 -21.29
N GLN A 7 -32.85 -77.98 -20.28
CA GLN A 7 -32.54 -77.19 -19.07
C GLN A 7 -31.68 -75.95 -19.40
N VAL A 8 -30.67 -76.10 -20.26
CA VAL A 8 -29.82 -74.98 -20.72
C VAL A 8 -30.63 -73.96 -21.52
N LEU A 9 -31.51 -74.42 -22.42
CA LEU A 9 -32.35 -73.54 -23.23
C LEU A 9 -33.41 -72.80 -22.39
N LEU A 10 -33.94 -73.44 -21.35
CA LEU A 10 -34.89 -72.82 -20.42
C LEU A 10 -34.20 -71.76 -19.54
N GLY A 11 -33.00 -72.05 -19.04
CA GLY A 11 -32.18 -71.07 -18.31
C GLY A 11 -31.79 -69.87 -19.16
N LEU A 12 -31.42 -70.09 -20.43
CA LEU A 12 -31.10 -69.03 -21.39
C LEU A 12 -32.32 -68.16 -21.73
N LYS A 13 -33.50 -68.77 -21.91
CA LYS A 13 -34.76 -68.03 -22.11
C LYS A 13 -35.14 -67.21 -20.88
N PHE A 14 -34.89 -67.71 -19.67
CA PHE A 14 -35.15 -66.98 -18.44
C PHE A 14 -34.19 -65.78 -18.25
N LEU A 15 -32.90 -65.97 -18.55
CA LEU A 15 -31.89 -64.90 -18.55
C LEU A 15 -32.21 -63.82 -19.60
N LEU A 16 -32.61 -64.20 -20.81
CA LEU A 16 -32.92 -63.27 -21.90
C LEU A 16 -34.25 -62.52 -21.69
N SER A 17 -35.28 -63.17 -21.14
CA SER A 17 -36.62 -62.55 -20.97
C SER A 17 -36.73 -61.64 -19.74
N ARG A 18 -35.97 -61.91 -18.67
CA ARG A 18 -36.08 -61.16 -17.41
C ARG A 18 -34.83 -60.36 -17.03
N GLY A 19 -33.65 -60.78 -17.49
CA GLY A 19 -32.38 -60.09 -17.19
C GLY A 19 -32.09 -58.91 -18.10
N LEU A 20 -32.31 -59.07 -19.41
CA LEU A 20 -32.03 -58.04 -20.42
C LEU A 20 -32.84 -56.73 -20.25
N PRO A 21 -34.16 -56.75 -20.00
CA PRO A 21 -34.91 -55.51 -19.80
C PRO A 21 -34.49 -54.77 -18.52
N LEU A 22 -34.05 -55.47 -17.46
CA LEU A 22 -33.58 -54.85 -16.22
C LEU A 22 -32.24 -54.13 -16.40
N VAL A 23 -31.33 -54.71 -17.18
CA VAL A 23 -30.05 -54.08 -17.55
C VAL A 23 -30.27 -52.85 -18.44
N LEU A 24 -31.22 -52.91 -19.37
CA LEU A 24 -31.54 -51.77 -20.23
C LEU A 24 -32.19 -50.61 -19.47
N VAL A 25 -33.09 -50.90 -18.52
CA VAL A 25 -33.73 -49.88 -17.68
C VAL A 25 -32.72 -49.21 -16.74
N SER A 26 -31.80 -49.97 -16.16
CA SER A 26 -30.74 -49.42 -15.30
C SER A 26 -29.73 -48.56 -16.10
N ALA A 27 -29.35 -48.98 -17.30
CA ALA A 27 -28.49 -48.19 -18.19
C ALA A 27 -29.16 -46.87 -18.64
N ALA A 28 -30.46 -46.92 -18.96
CA ALA A 28 -31.23 -45.72 -19.32
C ALA A 28 -31.38 -44.75 -18.14
N ALA A 29 -31.64 -45.26 -16.93
CA ALA A 29 -31.72 -44.43 -15.73
C ALA A 29 -30.37 -43.76 -15.40
N ALA A 30 -29.26 -44.49 -15.52
CA ALA A 30 -27.91 -43.93 -15.33
C ALA A 30 -27.58 -42.87 -16.39
N GLY A 31 -27.93 -43.12 -17.66
CA GLY A 31 -27.74 -42.15 -18.74
C GLY A 31 -28.55 -40.86 -18.53
N VAL A 32 -29.81 -40.97 -18.11
CA VAL A 32 -30.65 -39.80 -17.78
C VAL A 32 -30.12 -39.06 -16.55
N PHE A 33 -29.61 -39.77 -15.54
CA PHE A 33 -29.01 -39.15 -14.36
C PHE A 33 -27.73 -38.37 -14.71
N LEU A 34 -26.85 -38.96 -15.52
CA LEU A 34 -25.61 -38.32 -15.97
C LEU A 34 -25.85 -37.14 -16.93
N LEU A 35 -26.92 -37.19 -17.73
CA LEU A 35 -27.30 -36.06 -18.59
C LEU A 35 -28.05 -34.95 -17.82
N LYS A 36 -28.67 -35.28 -16.67
CA LYS A 36 -29.35 -34.31 -15.80
C LYS A 36 -28.46 -33.69 -14.74
N THR A 37 -27.22 -34.15 -14.54
CA THR A 37 -26.28 -33.42 -13.69
C THR A 37 -25.84 -32.16 -14.44
N PRO A 38 -26.30 -30.96 -14.02
CA PRO A 38 -25.82 -29.73 -14.63
C PRO A 38 -24.32 -29.66 -14.35
N ASN A 39 -23.54 -29.46 -15.41
CA ASN A 39 -22.11 -29.22 -15.34
C ASN A 39 -21.89 -27.81 -14.76
N SER A 40 -22.27 -27.60 -13.51
CA SER A 40 -22.10 -26.34 -12.77
C SER A 40 -20.71 -26.30 -12.17
N ALA A 41 -19.68 -26.45 -13.02
CA ALA A 41 -18.35 -26.01 -12.66
C ALA A 41 -18.39 -24.48 -12.64
N LYS A 42 -18.57 -23.88 -11.45
CA LYS A 42 -18.30 -22.45 -11.27
C LYS A 42 -16.87 -22.23 -11.77
N GLN A 43 -16.69 -21.42 -12.82
CA GLN A 43 -15.37 -20.98 -13.26
C GLN A 43 -14.70 -20.27 -12.08
N ALA A 44 -13.78 -20.96 -11.42
CA ALA A 44 -12.83 -20.33 -10.52
C ALA A 44 -11.77 -19.67 -11.42
N PHE A 45 -11.63 -18.35 -11.33
CA PHE A 45 -10.59 -17.64 -12.04
C PHE A 45 -9.21 -18.05 -11.50
N ALA A 46 -8.22 -18.17 -12.38
CA ALA A 46 -6.85 -18.45 -11.97
C ALA A 46 -6.33 -17.35 -11.03
N PRO A 47 -5.54 -17.68 -9.99
CA PRO A 47 -4.91 -16.68 -9.13
C PRO A 47 -4.15 -15.65 -9.96
N GLY A 48 -4.49 -14.36 -9.80
CA GLY A 48 -3.88 -13.25 -10.55
C GLY A 48 -4.59 -12.83 -11.84
N ALA A 49 -5.64 -13.55 -12.28
CA ALA A 49 -6.50 -13.07 -13.36
C ALA A 49 -7.30 -11.82 -12.92
N ARG A 50 -7.46 -10.84 -13.82
CA ARG A 50 -8.34 -9.68 -13.57
C ARG A 50 -9.80 -10.14 -13.54
N ASP A 51 -10.57 -9.68 -12.56
CA ASP A 51 -11.98 -10.03 -12.45
C ASP A 51 -12.77 -9.35 -13.58
N PRO A 52 -13.54 -10.10 -14.40
CA PRO A 52 -14.32 -9.51 -15.49
C PRO A 52 -15.49 -8.64 -15.01
N ASN A 53 -15.86 -8.70 -13.73
CA ASN A 53 -16.89 -7.85 -13.13
C ASN A 53 -16.32 -6.57 -12.50
N ALA A 54 -14.99 -6.35 -12.52
CA ALA A 54 -14.40 -5.13 -12.00
C ALA A 54 -14.69 -3.94 -12.94
N THR A 55 -15.24 -2.87 -12.38
CA THR A 55 -15.53 -1.63 -13.10
C THR A 55 -14.56 -0.53 -12.64
N VAL A 56 -14.21 0.39 -13.55
CA VAL A 56 -13.39 1.56 -13.22
C VAL A 56 -14.22 2.55 -12.39
N GLY A 57 -13.67 3.00 -11.26
CA GLY A 57 -14.28 4.01 -10.40
C GLY A 57 -14.55 3.53 -8.98
N GLN A 58 -15.17 4.38 -8.17
CA GLN A 58 -15.71 3.97 -6.87
C GLN A 58 -17.07 3.28 -7.04
N TYR A 59 -17.44 2.39 -6.12
CA TYR A 59 -18.77 1.77 -6.14
C TYR A 59 -19.87 2.80 -5.86
N GLU A 60 -21.05 2.54 -6.41
CA GLU A 60 -22.23 3.39 -6.24
C GLU A 60 -22.83 3.25 -4.83
N GLY A 61 -23.46 4.31 -4.31
CA GLY A 61 -24.21 4.27 -3.05
C GLY A 61 -23.45 4.69 -1.79
N LYS A 62 -22.23 5.21 -1.91
CA LYS A 62 -21.58 5.93 -0.79
C LYS A 62 -22.40 7.14 -0.39
N SER A 63 -22.51 7.36 0.92
CA SER A 63 -23.14 8.58 1.44
C SER A 63 -22.25 9.80 1.18
N GLU A 64 -22.82 11.01 1.12
CA GLU A 64 -22.03 12.25 1.03
C GLU A 64 -21.01 12.36 2.17
N ALA A 65 -21.37 11.92 3.38
CA ALA A 65 -20.46 11.92 4.52
C ALA A 65 -19.27 10.97 4.35
N GLU A 66 -19.49 9.80 3.74
CA GLU A 66 -18.43 8.82 3.46
C GLU A 66 -17.48 9.31 2.36
N ILE A 67 -18.04 9.92 1.32
CA ILE A 67 -17.26 10.58 0.25
C ILE A 67 -16.42 11.69 0.84
N GLN A 68 -17.01 12.55 1.68
CA GLN A 68 -16.28 13.65 2.31
C GLN A 68 -15.19 13.14 3.24
N ALA A 69 -15.44 12.11 4.04
CA ALA A 69 -14.43 11.53 4.91
C ALA A 69 -13.23 10.95 4.13
N GLU A 70 -13.46 10.35 2.96
CA GLU A 70 -12.39 9.84 2.11
C GLU A 70 -11.60 10.97 1.44
N LEU A 71 -12.26 12.04 1.02
CA LEU A 71 -11.60 13.25 0.51
C LEU A 71 -10.78 13.95 1.60
N ASP A 72 -11.35 14.11 2.79
CA ASP A 72 -10.68 14.69 3.96
C ASP A 72 -9.45 13.88 4.33
N LYS A 73 -9.54 12.54 4.27
CA LYS A 73 -8.42 11.65 4.49
C LYS A 73 -7.29 11.90 3.49
N VAL A 74 -7.60 12.00 2.19
CA VAL A 74 -6.59 12.32 1.15
C VAL A 74 -5.94 13.69 1.39
N VAL A 75 -6.73 14.68 1.81
CA VAL A 75 -6.21 16.02 2.15
C VAL A 75 -5.29 15.95 3.37
N GLN A 76 -5.72 15.28 4.44
CA GLN A 76 -4.93 15.11 5.67
C GLN A 76 -3.63 14.36 5.42
N GLU A 77 -3.67 13.30 4.61
CA GLU A 77 -2.48 12.56 4.17
C GLU A 77 -1.55 13.43 3.30
N GLY A 78 -2.08 14.45 2.62
CA GLY A 78 -1.30 15.40 1.82
C GLY A 78 -0.73 16.60 2.61
N MET A 79 -1.10 16.80 3.87
CA MET A 79 -0.68 17.94 4.67
C MET A 79 0.68 17.69 5.34
N PHE A 80 1.76 18.12 4.69
CA PHE A 80 3.10 18.16 5.27
C PHE A 80 3.52 19.60 5.55
N ASN A 81 3.37 20.05 6.79
CA ASN A 81 3.72 21.41 7.20
C ASN A 81 5.17 21.47 7.67
N ILE A 82 5.94 22.42 7.14
CA ILE A 82 7.32 22.67 7.58
C ILE A 82 7.40 23.99 8.36
N SER A 83 8.21 24.00 9.41
CA SER A 83 8.49 25.19 10.22
C SER A 83 9.99 25.28 10.46
N ILE A 84 10.57 26.45 10.19
CA ILE A 84 12.00 26.75 10.39
C ILE A 84 12.22 28.25 10.51
N ASN A 85 13.27 28.64 11.23
CA ASN A 85 13.79 30.00 11.23
C ASN A 85 14.40 30.39 9.85
N PRO A 86 13.84 31.37 9.13
CA PRO A 86 14.41 31.81 7.86
C PRO A 86 15.65 32.70 8.00
N ASP A 87 15.91 33.28 9.19
CA ASP A 87 17.06 34.13 9.50
C ASP A 87 17.81 33.61 10.73
N ILE A 88 18.75 32.71 10.49
CA ILE A 88 19.59 32.06 11.49
C ILE A 88 20.77 32.98 11.81
N ARG A 89 20.91 33.36 13.08
CA ARG A 89 22.00 34.23 13.54
C ARG A 89 22.90 33.48 14.51
N MET A 90 24.19 33.55 14.27
CA MET A 90 25.21 32.89 15.07
C MET A 90 26.18 33.93 15.63
N THR A 91 26.52 33.81 16.91
CA THR A 91 27.48 34.71 17.58
C THR A 91 28.93 34.42 17.18
N SER A 92 29.21 33.22 16.67
CA SER A 92 30.47 32.85 16.03
C SER A 92 30.27 31.61 15.15
N GLY A 93 31.23 31.29 14.30
CA GLY A 93 31.20 30.09 13.45
C GLY A 93 31.11 28.75 14.19
N ARG A 94 31.36 28.74 15.51
CA ARG A 94 31.28 27.54 16.37
C ARG A 94 30.07 27.57 17.30
N ALA A 95 29.33 28.67 17.33
CA ALA A 95 28.12 28.75 18.14
C ALA A 95 27.04 27.85 17.55
N GLU A 96 26.04 27.51 18.35
CA GLU A 96 24.88 26.81 17.83
C GLU A 96 24.07 27.72 16.89
N ALA A 97 23.57 27.12 15.82
CA ALA A 97 22.64 27.72 14.87
C ALA A 97 21.21 27.47 15.36
N GLU A 98 20.49 28.55 15.66
CA GLU A 98 19.08 28.47 16.11
C GLU A 98 18.13 28.23 14.91
N LEU A 99 17.98 26.95 14.54
CA LEU A 99 17.17 26.54 13.39
C LEU A 99 15.67 26.65 13.65
N ARG A 100 15.19 26.44 14.88
CA ARG A 100 13.75 26.39 15.24
C ARG A 100 12.92 25.53 14.27
N VAL A 101 13.35 24.29 14.10
CA VAL A 101 12.63 23.29 13.29
C VAL A 101 11.58 22.62 14.15
N GLU A 102 10.34 22.55 13.68
CA GLU A 102 9.23 21.95 14.42
C GLU A 102 8.46 20.97 13.54
N ASN A 103 8.26 19.75 14.03
CA ASN A 103 7.26 18.84 13.48
C ASN A 103 5.99 19.00 14.32
N ILE A 104 5.02 19.77 13.85
CA ILE A 104 3.82 20.05 14.64
C ILE A 104 3.03 18.77 14.93
N PRO A 105 2.27 18.68 16.05
CA PRO A 105 1.46 17.49 16.36
C PRO A 105 0.45 17.09 15.28
N ALA A 106 0.04 18.04 14.43
CA ALA A 106 -0.90 17.82 13.34
C ALA A 106 -0.27 17.20 12.08
N ASN A 107 1.06 17.11 12.00
CA ASN A 107 1.70 16.40 10.90
C ASN A 107 1.60 14.89 11.13
N HIS A 108 1.17 14.14 10.12
CA HIS A 108 1.02 12.68 10.17
C HIS A 108 2.26 11.93 9.67
N HIS A 109 3.43 12.57 9.76
CA HIS A 109 4.70 12.04 9.26
C HIS A 109 5.83 12.23 10.27
N LEU A 110 6.79 11.29 10.27
CA LEU A 110 8.11 11.60 10.79
C LEU A 110 8.78 12.60 9.84
N MET A 111 9.65 13.45 10.36
CA MET A 111 10.33 14.46 9.57
C MET A 111 11.83 14.41 9.80
N SER A 112 12.63 14.54 8.76
CA SER A 112 14.06 14.88 8.88
C SER A 112 14.34 16.20 8.16
N VAL A 113 15.42 16.86 8.55
CA VAL A 113 15.91 18.07 7.88
C VAL A 113 17.40 17.94 7.58
N THR A 114 17.78 18.27 6.35
CA THR A 114 19.18 18.45 5.94
C THR A 114 19.38 19.87 5.50
N LEU A 115 20.33 20.57 6.11
CA LEU A 115 20.68 21.95 5.80
C LEU A 115 21.97 21.97 4.98
N SER A 116 21.91 22.48 3.76
CA SER A 116 23.07 22.57 2.86
C SER A 116 23.29 24.00 2.36
N ARG A 117 24.55 24.40 2.22
CA ARG A 117 24.90 25.69 1.60
C ARG A 117 24.59 25.71 0.12
N ASP A 118 23.99 26.79 -0.35
CA ASP A 118 23.59 26.92 -1.76
C ASP A 118 24.79 27.09 -2.71
N ASP A 119 25.89 27.69 -2.24
CA ASP A 119 27.06 28.00 -3.07
C ASP A 119 28.02 26.83 -3.26
N THR A 120 28.17 25.97 -2.24
CA THR A 120 29.09 24.82 -2.25
C THR A 120 28.38 23.48 -2.29
N GLY A 121 27.09 23.41 -1.95
CA GLY A 121 26.37 22.16 -1.71
C GLY A 121 26.78 21.44 -0.41
N GLU A 122 27.66 22.05 0.39
CA GLU A 122 28.15 21.49 1.65
C GLU A 122 27.00 21.32 2.65
N VAL A 123 26.83 20.11 3.17
CA VAL A 123 25.89 19.83 4.26
C VAL A 123 26.46 20.43 5.54
N LEU A 124 25.71 21.34 6.15
CA LEU A 124 26.07 21.97 7.41
C LEU A 124 25.47 21.25 8.62
N TYR A 125 24.37 20.53 8.41
CA TYR A 125 23.67 19.79 9.44
C TYR A 125 22.70 18.78 8.82
N ALA A 126 22.62 17.59 9.39
CA ALA A 126 21.57 16.61 9.12
C ALA A 126 20.95 16.11 10.43
N SER A 127 19.63 16.15 10.53
CA SER A 127 18.91 15.60 11.69
C SER A 127 18.65 14.10 11.55
N GLY A 128 18.32 13.47 12.67
CA GLY A 128 17.55 12.21 12.66
C GLY A 128 16.06 12.45 12.36
N LEU A 129 15.25 11.41 12.56
CA LEU A 129 13.79 11.51 12.49
C LEU A 129 13.25 12.30 13.69
N ILE A 130 12.30 13.19 13.42
CA ILE A 130 11.61 14.06 14.37
C ILE A 130 10.15 13.62 14.38
N GLU A 131 9.68 13.12 15.52
CA GLU A 131 8.29 12.73 15.71
C GLU A 131 7.34 13.95 15.71
N PRO A 132 6.06 13.78 15.32
CA PRO A 132 5.06 14.81 15.53
C PRO A 132 4.99 15.29 16.98
N GLY A 133 4.98 16.60 17.18
CA GLY A 133 5.03 17.25 18.49
C GLY A 133 6.44 17.55 19.02
N TYR A 134 7.50 17.16 18.30
CA TYR A 134 8.89 17.43 18.68
C TYR A 134 9.51 18.56 17.85
N HIS A 135 10.56 19.17 18.39
CA HIS A 135 11.25 20.28 17.76
C HIS A 135 12.76 20.25 18.01
N ILE A 136 13.49 20.98 17.18
CA ILE A 136 14.92 21.28 17.30
C ILE A 136 15.06 22.79 17.43
N GLN A 137 15.49 23.25 18.61
CA GLN A 137 15.68 24.68 18.85
C GLN A 137 16.96 25.19 18.16
N ALA A 138 18.10 24.59 18.51
CA ALA A 138 19.42 24.98 18.03
C ALA A 138 20.35 23.76 17.90
N VAL A 139 21.33 23.85 17.00
CA VAL A 139 22.27 22.75 16.72
C VAL A 139 23.68 23.29 16.45
N PRO A 140 24.74 22.54 16.77
CA PRO A 140 26.05 22.82 16.22
C PRO A 140 26.05 22.52 14.70
N LEU A 141 26.80 23.30 13.94
CA LEU A 141 27.06 23.00 12.53
C LEU A 141 28.28 22.08 12.40
N GLU A 142 28.27 21.21 11.39
CA GLU A 142 29.38 20.30 11.08
C GLU A 142 30.65 21.05 10.64
N THR A 143 30.46 22.19 10.00
CA THR A 143 31.55 23.07 9.53
C THR A 143 31.54 24.40 10.25
N VAL A 144 32.72 24.84 10.69
CA VAL A 144 32.92 26.18 11.25
C VAL A 144 32.82 27.22 10.15
N LEU A 145 31.77 28.04 10.19
CA LEU A 145 31.54 29.10 9.21
C LEU A 145 32.33 30.37 9.59
N PRO A 146 33.11 30.96 8.68
CA PRO A 146 33.68 32.29 8.89
C PRO A 146 32.60 33.36 9.14
N GLY A 147 33.00 34.51 9.68
CA GLY A 147 32.11 35.67 9.82
C GLY A 147 31.59 36.13 8.45
N GLY A 148 30.27 36.19 8.28
CA GLY A 148 29.67 36.40 6.96
C GLY A 148 28.17 36.10 6.90
N SER A 149 27.62 36.18 5.69
CA SER A 149 26.23 35.80 5.41
C SER A 149 26.20 34.76 4.31
N TYR A 150 25.45 33.69 4.55
CA TYR A 150 25.35 32.51 3.69
C TYR A 150 23.89 32.24 3.36
N THR A 151 23.63 31.79 2.14
CA THR A 151 22.32 31.24 1.77
C THR A 151 22.42 29.73 1.84
N ALA A 152 21.42 29.10 2.46
CA ALA A 152 21.34 27.67 2.60
C ALA A 152 19.91 27.19 2.31
N THR A 153 19.79 25.91 1.98
CA THR A 153 18.52 25.24 1.75
C THR A 153 18.35 24.15 2.79
N ALA A 154 17.24 24.21 3.52
CA ALA A 154 16.77 23.14 4.40
C ALA A 154 15.83 22.24 3.61
N LEU A 155 16.26 21.02 3.33
CA LEU A 155 15.45 19.97 2.73
C LEU A 155 14.79 19.15 3.83
N PHE A 156 13.47 19.25 3.91
CA PHE A 156 12.61 18.44 4.76
C PHE A 156 12.20 17.18 4.02
N THR A 157 12.37 16.02 4.65
CA THR A 157 11.83 14.76 4.15
C THR A 157 10.78 14.26 5.12
N ALA A 158 9.58 14.00 4.59
CA ALA A 158 8.50 13.33 5.29
C ALA A 158 8.67 11.83 5.16
N TYR A 159 8.43 11.09 6.24
CA TYR A 159 8.45 9.63 6.26
C TYR A 159 7.14 9.11 6.86
N ASP A 160 6.75 7.93 6.40
CA ASP A 160 5.67 7.16 7.00
C ASP A 160 5.99 6.81 8.46
N LEU A 161 4.98 6.90 9.34
CA LEU A 161 5.16 6.74 10.80
C LEU A 161 5.50 5.31 11.22
N GLU A 162 5.06 4.30 10.45
CA GLU A 162 5.23 2.89 10.83
C GLU A 162 6.42 2.26 10.11
N THR A 163 6.56 2.54 8.81
CA THR A 163 7.54 1.89 7.94
C THR A 163 8.83 2.69 7.78
N GLU A 164 8.84 3.94 8.25
CA GLU A 164 9.94 4.91 8.09
C GLU A 164 10.38 5.08 6.63
N GLN A 165 9.52 4.78 5.67
CA GLN A 165 9.81 4.96 4.25
C GLN A 165 9.57 6.43 3.85
N PRO A 166 10.43 7.02 2.99
CA PRO A 166 10.21 8.38 2.49
C PRO A 166 8.87 8.49 1.76
N ALA A 167 8.07 9.46 2.16
CA ALA A 167 6.73 9.72 1.62
C ALA A 167 6.68 11.01 0.78
N GLY A 168 7.53 11.99 1.08
CA GLY A 168 7.54 13.27 0.39
C GLY A 168 8.68 14.19 0.82
N GLN A 169 8.86 15.29 0.10
CA GLN A 169 9.90 16.27 0.39
C GLN A 169 9.41 17.70 0.17
N ALA A 170 9.94 18.62 0.98
CA ALA A 170 9.74 20.06 0.85
C ALA A 170 11.05 20.78 1.15
N ALA A 171 11.28 21.94 0.54
CA ALA A 171 12.51 22.71 0.76
C ALA A 171 12.19 24.13 1.16
N ALA A 172 12.96 24.66 2.11
CA ALA A 172 12.91 26.07 2.50
C ALA A 172 14.31 26.68 2.39
N ARG A 173 14.39 27.85 1.73
CA ARG A 173 15.63 28.64 1.72
C ARG A 173 15.72 29.44 3.01
N VAL A 174 16.89 29.43 3.64
CA VAL A 174 17.22 30.18 4.84
C VAL A 174 18.47 31.03 4.64
N ARG A 175 18.66 32.02 5.52
CA ARG A 175 19.86 32.83 5.61
C ARG A 175 20.57 32.52 6.92
N ILE A 176 21.89 32.30 6.85
CA ILE A 176 22.74 32.13 8.02
C ILE A 176 23.64 33.35 8.10
N THR A 177 23.63 34.06 9.22
CA THR A 177 24.49 35.21 9.48
C THR A 177 25.37 34.93 10.69
N VAL A 178 26.68 34.92 10.46
CA VAL A 178 27.69 34.73 11.49
C VAL A 178 28.32 36.08 11.81
N ALA A 179 28.32 36.46 13.08
CA ALA A 179 29.00 37.68 13.53
C ALA A 179 30.49 37.67 13.12
N LYS A 180 31.02 38.85 12.78
CA LYS A 180 32.42 39.05 12.38
C LYS A 180 33.35 39.09 13.58
#